data_AF-A0A937ALU5-F1
#
_entry.id   AF-A0A937ALU5-F1
#
_cell.length_a   1.000
_cell.length_b   1.000
_cell.length_c   1.000
_cell.angle_alpha   90.00
_cell.angle_beta   90.00
_cell.angle_gamma   90.00
#
_symmetry.space_group_name_H-M   'P 1'
#
loop_
_entity.id
_entity.type
_entity.pdbx_description
1 polymer ?
#
loop_
_entity_poly.entity_id
_entity_poly.type
_entity_poly.pdbx_seq_one_letter_code
_entity_poly.pdbx_strand_id
1 'polypeptide(L)'
;LMSQPMLEKASKVDGFYEKLYRYQCFWWYGFIIQDFLLYYRYCQKWVDLFHKEPKMMEVETMHYIKGMHNLLSAHFDLRNYQKFDETLKQFEAFSASPSIQQNQNNLIQTFIYFYTAKLNKHFMEGTFTKGLALVPEIEEKLKKYEIYLDRHRILVFYYKFASLYFGSGDHEKSIDYLNKIINWKVDLRTDLQCYARLLHLIAHYELGNFDLLEYLLKSVYRFMSKMNNLSIVELEIFAFLKQSFQLTPRQLKPHFEKLLLKLRKLSKNKIESRAFMYLDVLSWLESKVEGKDVQKIIREKYLHNR
;
A
#
# COMPACT_ATOMS: atom_id res chain seq x y z
N LEU A 1 -6.51 6.18 -27.06
CA LEU A 1 -5.52 7.09 -26.42
C LEU A 1 -4.09 6.85 -26.89
N MET A 2 -3.60 5.60 -27.01
CA MET A 2 -2.20 5.35 -27.40
C MET A 2 -1.90 5.35 -28.91
N SER A 3 -2.93 5.45 -29.75
CA SER A 3 -2.85 5.63 -31.21
C SER A 3 -3.05 7.09 -31.63
N GLN A 4 -2.71 8.02 -30.75
CA GLN A 4 -2.75 9.46 -31.03
C GLN A 4 -1.51 9.85 -31.87
N PRO A 5 -1.67 10.53 -33.03
CA PRO A 5 -0.56 10.93 -33.90
C PRO A 5 0.55 11.74 -33.19
N MET A 6 0.20 12.44 -32.10
CA MET A 6 1.16 13.18 -31.29
C MET A 6 2.14 12.27 -30.52
N LEU A 7 1.68 11.10 -30.05
CA LEU A 7 2.54 10.12 -29.37
C LEU A 7 3.49 9.42 -30.34
N GLU A 8 3.06 9.20 -31.59
CA GLU A 8 3.93 8.71 -32.66
C GLU A 8 5.02 9.74 -33.02
N LYS A 9 4.68 11.04 -33.13
CA LYS A 9 5.71 12.08 -33.35
C LYS A 9 6.68 12.19 -32.17
N ALA A 10 6.19 12.14 -30.93
CA ALA A 10 7.02 12.12 -29.74
C ALA A 10 7.93 10.89 -29.66
N SER A 11 7.54 9.77 -30.31
CA SER A 11 8.37 8.56 -30.35
C SER A 11 9.66 8.69 -31.18
N LYS A 12 9.78 9.74 -32.00
CA LYS A 12 10.93 10.01 -32.88
C LYS A 12 11.96 10.96 -32.26
N VAL A 13 11.72 11.47 -31.06
CA VAL A 13 12.65 12.36 -30.34
C VAL A 13 13.37 11.55 -29.26
N ASP A 14 14.70 11.60 -29.26
CA ASP A 14 15.56 10.67 -28.52
C ASP A 14 16.36 11.29 -27.36
N GLY A 15 16.07 12.54 -26.99
CA GLY A 15 16.69 13.19 -25.84
C GLY A 15 16.25 12.60 -24.48
N PHE A 16 17.01 12.92 -23.43
CA PHE A 16 16.77 12.42 -22.08
C PHE A 16 15.39 12.81 -21.57
N TYR A 17 15.03 14.10 -21.65
CA TYR A 17 13.76 14.60 -21.12
C TYR A 17 12.55 14.06 -21.86
N GLU A 18 12.64 13.89 -23.18
CA GLU A 18 11.57 13.32 -23.99
C GLU A 18 11.32 11.86 -23.63
N LYS A 19 12.39 11.08 -23.44
CA LYS A 19 12.29 9.69 -22.94
C LYS A 19 11.71 9.66 -21.53
N LEU A 20 12.20 10.51 -20.63
CA LEU A 20 11.73 10.62 -19.25
C LEU A 20 10.23 10.90 -19.19
N TYR A 21 9.75 11.98 -19.85
CA TYR A 21 8.35 12.36 -19.82
C TYR A 21 7.46 11.34 -20.52
N ARG A 22 7.93 10.71 -21.61
CA ARG A 22 7.23 9.60 -22.24
C ARG A 22 7.03 8.46 -21.24
N TYR A 23 8.10 8.00 -20.59
CA TYR A 23 8.00 6.92 -19.61
C TYR A 23 7.09 7.31 -18.43
N GLN A 24 7.10 8.58 -18.03
CA GLN A 24 6.19 9.11 -17.04
C GLN A 24 4.71 8.98 -17.43
N CYS A 25 4.35 9.38 -18.64
CA CYS A 25 2.98 9.24 -19.14
C CYS A 25 2.51 7.78 -19.15
N PHE A 26 3.35 6.85 -19.62
CA PHE A 26 2.97 5.45 -19.71
C PHE A 26 2.90 4.75 -18.34
N TRP A 27 3.78 5.08 -17.39
CA TRP A 27 3.65 4.51 -16.04
C TRP A 27 2.37 5.03 -15.38
N TRP A 28 2.05 6.33 -15.48
CA TRP A 28 0.80 6.89 -14.97
C TRP A 28 -0.41 6.20 -15.55
N TYR A 29 -0.42 6.03 -16.88
CA TYR A 29 -1.49 5.32 -17.57
C TYR A 29 -1.65 3.90 -17.03
N GLY A 30 -0.56 3.11 -17.00
CA GLY A 30 -0.57 1.73 -16.49
C GLY A 30 -1.06 1.65 -15.04
N PHE A 31 -0.59 2.54 -14.17
CA PHE A 31 -1.02 2.61 -12.78
C PHE A 31 -2.52 2.92 -12.64
N ILE A 32 -3.03 3.91 -13.38
CA ILE A 32 -4.45 4.31 -13.30
C ILE A 32 -5.38 3.18 -13.77
N ILE A 33 -5.02 2.47 -14.84
CA ILE A 33 -5.82 1.35 -15.36
C ILE A 33 -5.53 0.01 -14.67
N GLN A 34 -4.63 0.01 -13.67
CA GLN A 34 -4.16 -1.15 -12.93
C GLN A 34 -3.53 -2.24 -13.82
N ASP A 35 -2.89 -1.85 -14.92
CA ASP A 35 -1.99 -2.70 -15.67
C ASP A 35 -0.60 -2.63 -15.03
N PHE A 36 -0.39 -3.44 -13.98
CA PHE A 36 0.84 -3.42 -13.20
C PHE A 36 2.07 -3.88 -14.01
N LEU A 37 1.89 -4.68 -15.07
CA LEU A 37 2.98 -5.05 -15.96
C LEU A 37 3.42 -3.86 -16.82
N LEU A 38 2.47 -3.06 -17.34
CA LEU A 38 2.77 -1.81 -18.03
C LEU A 38 3.41 -0.79 -17.09
N TYR A 39 2.85 -0.64 -15.90
CA TYR A 39 3.39 0.23 -14.84
C TYR A 39 4.85 -0.11 -14.54
N TYR A 40 5.14 -1.38 -14.23
CA TYR A 40 6.49 -1.88 -13.99
C TYR A 40 7.42 -1.61 -15.17
N ARG A 41 7.02 -1.97 -16.39
CA ARG A 41 7.84 -1.81 -17.61
C ARG A 41 8.33 -0.38 -17.76
N TYR A 42 7.46 0.60 -17.53
CA TYR A 42 7.82 2.00 -17.72
C TYR A 42 8.53 2.62 -16.52
N CYS A 43 8.31 2.12 -15.29
CA CYS A 43 9.15 2.46 -14.14
C CYS A 43 10.59 1.96 -14.33
N GLN A 44 10.76 0.72 -14.81
CA GLN A 44 12.09 0.17 -15.10
C GLN A 44 12.80 0.99 -16.16
N LYS A 45 12.14 1.30 -17.28
CA LYS A 45 12.70 2.17 -18.33
C LYS A 45 13.08 3.56 -17.83
N TRP A 46 12.31 4.14 -16.91
CA TRP A 46 12.64 5.40 -16.26
C TRP A 46 13.95 5.26 -15.46
N VAL A 47 14.06 4.28 -14.56
CA VAL A 47 15.29 4.09 -13.77
C VAL A 47 16.50 3.76 -14.65
N ASP A 48 16.33 2.88 -15.65
CA ASP A 48 17.38 2.52 -16.60
C ASP A 48 17.91 3.72 -17.38
N LEU A 49 17.07 4.71 -17.67
CA LEU A 49 17.48 5.94 -18.36
C LEU A 49 18.49 6.73 -17.52
N PHE A 50 18.28 6.82 -16.20
CA PHE A 50 19.23 7.47 -15.29
C PHE A 50 20.51 6.66 -15.12
N HIS A 51 20.45 5.32 -15.16
CA HIS A 51 21.64 4.47 -15.13
C HIS A 51 22.47 4.58 -16.41
N LYS A 52 21.82 4.80 -17.56
CA LYS A 52 22.49 5.05 -18.84
C LYS A 52 23.12 6.44 -18.92
N GLU A 53 22.54 7.42 -18.23
CA GLU A 53 23.05 8.80 -18.17
C GLU A 53 23.30 9.25 -16.72
N PRO A 54 24.35 8.72 -16.04
CA PRO A 54 24.53 8.91 -14.59
C PRO A 54 24.61 10.37 -14.13
N LYS A 55 25.10 11.28 -14.97
CA LYS A 55 25.13 12.73 -14.68
C LYS A 55 23.73 13.27 -14.37
N MET A 56 22.69 12.71 -14.99
CA MET A 56 21.32 13.13 -14.75
C MET A 56 20.82 12.71 -13.37
N MET A 57 21.44 11.75 -12.68
CA MET A 57 21.11 11.46 -11.28
C MET A 57 21.46 12.62 -10.35
N GLU A 58 22.47 13.43 -10.68
CA GLU A 58 22.82 14.64 -9.94
C GLU A 58 21.94 15.81 -10.37
N VAL A 59 21.83 16.05 -11.69
CA VAL A 59 21.04 17.16 -12.26
C VAL A 59 19.55 17.04 -11.94
N GLU A 60 19.00 15.84 -12.08
CA GLU A 60 17.57 15.53 -11.94
C GLU A 60 17.30 14.59 -10.75
N THR A 61 18.00 14.82 -9.65
CA THR A 61 17.95 14.00 -8.41
C THR A 61 16.52 13.65 -7.99
N MET A 62 15.62 14.65 -7.97
CA MET A 62 14.23 14.46 -7.55
C MET A 62 13.44 13.50 -8.47
N HIS A 63 13.72 13.54 -9.78
CA HIS A 63 13.10 12.62 -10.74
C HIS A 63 13.64 11.20 -10.53
N TYR A 64 14.92 11.04 -10.25
CA TYR A 64 15.47 9.71 -9.94
C TYR A 64 14.87 9.12 -8.64
N ILE A 65 14.77 9.92 -7.56
CA ILE A 65 14.11 9.53 -6.30
C ILE A 65 12.68 9.02 -6.55
N LYS A 66 11.89 9.74 -7.37
CA LYS A 66 10.53 9.34 -7.74
C LYS A 66 10.51 8.09 -8.62
N GLY A 67 11.47 7.94 -9.53
CA GLY A 67 11.64 6.73 -10.36
C GLY A 67 11.87 5.49 -9.51
N MET A 68 12.80 5.58 -8.55
CA MET A 68 13.09 4.49 -7.60
C MET A 68 11.87 4.13 -6.74
N HIS A 69 11.15 5.14 -6.23
CA HIS A 69 9.91 4.92 -5.48
C HIS A 69 8.87 4.14 -6.30
N ASN A 70 8.62 4.57 -7.54
CA ASN A 70 7.63 3.93 -8.40
C ASN A 70 8.06 2.54 -8.84
N LEU A 71 9.35 2.31 -9.10
CA LEU A 71 9.87 0.98 -9.42
C LEU A 71 9.70 0.02 -8.23
N LEU A 72 10.01 0.47 -7.00
CA LEU A 72 9.78 -0.31 -5.78
C LEU A 72 8.29 -0.61 -5.57
N SER A 73 7.41 0.36 -5.78
CA SER A 73 5.96 0.15 -5.70
C SER A 73 5.48 -0.85 -6.75
N ALA A 74 5.97 -0.76 -7.99
CA ALA A 74 5.61 -1.72 -9.04
C ALA A 74 6.08 -3.14 -8.72
N HIS A 75 7.29 -3.30 -8.16
CA HIS A 75 7.76 -4.60 -7.67
C HIS A 75 6.93 -5.13 -6.52
N PHE A 76 6.47 -4.26 -5.62
CA PHE A 76 5.56 -4.60 -4.53
C PHE A 76 4.22 -5.12 -5.06
N ASP A 77 3.59 -4.38 -5.97
CA ASP A 77 2.30 -4.73 -6.59
C ASP A 77 2.36 -6.07 -7.34
N LEU A 78 3.47 -6.31 -8.05
CA LEU A 78 3.72 -7.56 -8.79
C LEU A 78 4.28 -8.70 -7.94
N ARG A 79 4.54 -8.49 -6.65
CA ARG A 79 5.22 -9.46 -5.77
C ARG A 79 6.56 -9.96 -6.32
N ASN A 80 7.32 -9.09 -7.01
CA ASN A 80 8.63 -9.43 -7.56
C ASN A 80 9.72 -9.32 -6.47
N TYR A 81 9.79 -10.31 -5.58
CA TYR A 81 10.61 -10.28 -4.37
C TYR A 81 12.09 -10.01 -4.63
N GLN A 82 12.70 -10.74 -5.57
CA GLN A 82 14.13 -10.61 -5.86
C GLN A 82 14.47 -9.21 -6.36
N LYS A 83 13.75 -8.72 -7.37
CA LYS A 83 14.03 -7.40 -7.94
C LYS A 83 13.70 -6.28 -6.97
N PHE A 84 12.66 -6.44 -6.14
CA PHE A 84 12.39 -5.50 -5.04
C PHE A 84 13.61 -5.32 -4.14
N ASP A 85 14.24 -6.42 -3.72
CA ASP A 85 15.42 -6.38 -2.85
C ASP A 85 16.64 -5.77 -3.53
N GLU A 86 16.87 -6.07 -4.81
CA GLU A 86 17.93 -5.45 -5.61
C GLU A 86 17.73 -3.93 -5.72
N THR A 87 16.53 -3.48 -6.10
CA THR A 87 16.20 -2.06 -6.21
C THR A 87 16.25 -1.34 -4.87
N LEU A 88 15.83 -1.99 -3.77
CA LEU A 88 15.85 -1.40 -2.44
C LEU A 88 17.29 -1.15 -1.98
N LYS A 89 18.21 -2.10 -2.23
CA LYS A 89 19.64 -1.92 -1.95
C LYS A 89 20.25 -0.78 -2.75
N GLN A 90 19.89 -0.66 -4.03
CA GLN A 90 20.33 0.47 -4.86
C GLN A 90 19.82 1.80 -4.30
N PHE A 91 18.56 1.85 -3.86
CA PHE A 91 18.00 3.07 -3.28
C PHE A 91 18.62 3.43 -1.92
N GLU A 92 18.92 2.42 -1.10
CA GLU A 92 19.65 2.59 0.17
C GLU A 92 21.04 3.19 -0.08
N ALA A 93 21.81 2.64 -1.03
CA ALA A 93 23.12 3.18 -1.39
C ALA A 93 23.01 4.62 -1.91
N PHE A 94 22.02 4.91 -2.76
CA PHE A 94 21.80 6.27 -3.26
C PHE A 94 21.38 7.25 -2.17
N SER A 95 20.62 6.79 -1.16
CA SER A 95 20.17 7.63 -0.04
C SER A 95 21.33 8.19 0.78
N ALA A 96 22.49 7.53 0.79
CA ALA A 96 23.71 7.97 1.47
C ALA A 96 24.55 8.96 0.64
N SER A 97 24.17 9.26 -0.61
CA SER A 97 24.97 10.12 -1.48
C SER A 97 24.94 11.60 -1.04
N PRO A 98 25.99 12.39 -1.38
CA PRO A 98 26.03 13.82 -1.08
C PRO A 98 24.83 14.60 -1.62
N SER A 99 24.36 14.26 -2.82
CA SER A 99 23.21 14.89 -3.49
C SER A 99 21.91 14.76 -2.68
N ILE A 100 21.80 13.74 -1.83
CA ILE A 100 20.70 13.56 -0.88
C ILE A 100 20.99 14.26 0.44
N GLN A 101 22.16 14.02 1.03
CA GLN A 101 22.48 14.47 2.39
C GLN A 101 22.63 16.00 2.50
N GLN A 102 23.05 16.67 1.42
CA GLN A 102 23.27 18.11 1.39
C GLN A 102 22.04 18.92 0.97
N ASN A 103 20.94 18.27 0.59
CA ASN A 103 19.71 18.94 0.16
C ASN A 103 18.51 18.45 0.98
N GLN A 104 17.94 19.36 1.78
CA GLN A 104 16.84 19.04 2.70
C GLN A 104 15.60 18.45 1.99
N ASN A 105 15.25 18.95 0.81
CA ASN A 105 14.10 18.44 0.05
C ASN A 105 14.34 17.01 -0.44
N ASN A 106 15.54 16.73 -0.94
CA ASN A 106 15.94 15.38 -1.37
C ASN A 106 15.96 14.43 -0.18
N LEU A 107 16.52 14.84 0.96
CA LEU A 107 16.56 14.05 2.18
C LEU A 107 15.15 13.64 2.65
N ILE A 108 14.22 14.59 2.69
CA ILE A 108 12.84 14.34 3.13
C ILE A 108 12.08 13.42 2.16
N GLN A 109 12.22 13.65 0.84
CA GLN A 109 11.56 12.80 -0.17
C GLN A 109 12.12 11.38 -0.16
N THR A 110 13.44 11.23 -0.10
CA THR A 110 14.10 9.93 0.03
C THR A 110 13.66 9.23 1.31
N PHE A 111 13.60 9.93 2.46
CA PHE A 111 13.07 9.37 3.70
C PHE A 111 11.68 8.74 3.49
N ILE A 112 10.73 9.49 2.92
CA ILE A 112 9.36 8.99 2.77
C ILE A 112 9.31 7.75 1.90
N TYR A 113 9.96 7.78 0.74
CA TYR A 113 9.90 6.68 -0.21
C TYR A 113 10.70 5.47 0.25
N PHE A 114 11.85 5.69 0.87
CA PHE A 114 12.71 4.62 1.37
C PHE A 114 12.04 3.87 2.52
N TYR A 115 11.50 4.57 3.52
CA TYR A 115 10.80 3.92 4.62
C TYR A 115 9.46 3.32 4.20
N THR A 116 8.76 3.92 3.22
CA THR A 116 7.60 3.27 2.59
C THR A 116 7.98 1.92 1.99
N ALA A 117 9.12 1.84 1.28
CA ALA A 117 9.60 0.60 0.69
C ALA A 117 10.04 -0.42 1.75
N LYS A 118 10.74 0.01 2.82
CA LYS A 118 11.10 -0.87 3.95
C LYS A 118 9.85 -1.48 4.62
N LEU A 119 8.81 -0.70 4.84
CA LEU A 119 7.53 -1.20 5.36
C LEU A 119 6.86 -2.18 4.39
N ASN A 120 6.82 -1.84 3.10
CA ASN A 120 6.29 -2.71 2.05
C ASN A 120 7.02 -4.06 1.98
N LYS A 121 8.34 -4.09 2.22
CA LYS A 121 9.11 -5.33 2.34
C LYS A 121 8.55 -6.23 3.44
N HIS A 122 8.29 -5.67 4.62
CA HIS A 122 7.73 -6.43 5.73
C HIS A 122 6.32 -6.98 5.42
N PHE A 123 5.53 -6.24 4.65
CA PHE A 123 4.23 -6.69 4.17
C PHE A 123 4.34 -7.81 3.13
N MET A 124 5.33 -7.77 2.23
CA MET A 124 5.59 -8.83 1.25
C MET A 124 6.07 -10.12 1.90
N GLU A 125 6.96 -10.00 2.88
CA GLU A 125 7.64 -11.15 3.49
C GLU A 125 6.87 -11.78 4.65
N GLY A 126 5.77 -11.16 5.10
CA GLY A 126 5.07 -11.55 6.32
C GLY A 126 5.96 -11.41 7.55
N THR A 127 6.66 -10.28 7.68
CA THR A 127 7.56 -10.01 8.82
C THR A 127 7.12 -8.79 9.62
N PHE A 128 5.79 -8.64 9.82
CA PHE A 128 5.15 -7.49 10.48
C PHE A 128 5.78 -7.15 11.85
N THR A 129 5.97 -8.15 12.71
CA THR A 129 6.59 -7.99 14.04
C THR A 129 7.99 -7.39 13.95
N LYS A 130 8.80 -7.82 12.97
CA LYS A 130 10.13 -7.23 12.73
C LYS A 130 10.03 -5.80 12.22
N GLY A 131 9.03 -5.52 11.40
CA GLY A 131 8.75 -4.18 10.87
C GLY A 131 8.38 -3.15 11.95
N LEU A 132 7.84 -3.59 13.09
CA LEU A 132 7.53 -2.70 14.22
C LEU A 132 8.76 -1.96 14.76
N ALA A 133 9.96 -2.54 14.64
CA ALA A 133 11.20 -1.89 15.06
C ALA A 133 11.50 -0.58 14.28
N LEU A 134 10.91 -0.40 13.10
CA LEU A 134 11.05 0.82 12.30
C LEU A 134 10.13 1.95 12.77
N VAL A 135 9.05 1.65 13.49
CA VAL A 135 8.00 2.63 13.81
C VAL A 135 8.54 3.81 14.64
N PRO A 136 9.31 3.63 15.73
CA PRO A 136 9.79 4.75 16.54
C PRO A 136 10.68 5.71 15.75
N GLU A 137 11.60 5.17 14.92
CA GLU A 137 12.48 5.99 14.08
C GLU A 137 11.70 6.80 13.05
N ILE A 138 10.69 6.17 12.41
CA ILE A 138 9.87 6.87 11.41
C ILE A 138 9.04 7.96 12.10
N GLU A 139 8.43 7.69 13.27
CA GLU A 139 7.67 8.71 14.02
C GLU A 139 8.53 9.91 14.42
N GLU A 140 9.76 9.68 14.90
CA GLU A 140 10.69 10.76 15.21
C GLU A 140 10.98 11.62 13.96
N LYS A 141 11.26 10.99 12.82
CA LYS A 141 11.53 11.70 11.56
C LYS A 141 10.29 12.40 11.01
N LEU A 142 9.09 11.82 11.13
CA LEU A 142 7.84 12.47 10.74
C LEU A 142 7.60 13.74 11.55
N LYS A 143 7.86 13.72 12.87
CA LYS A 143 7.79 14.89 13.73
C LYS A 143 8.85 15.93 13.35
N LYS A 144 10.09 15.50 13.12
CA LYS A 144 11.19 16.39 12.71
C LYS A 144 10.90 17.11 11.40
N TYR A 145 10.25 16.43 10.45
CA TYR A 145 9.97 16.97 9.11
C TYR A 145 8.56 17.52 8.97
N GLU A 146 7.75 17.56 10.04
CA GLU A 146 6.30 17.83 9.99
C GLU A 146 5.96 19.10 9.19
N ILE A 147 6.70 20.20 9.38
CA ILE A 147 6.46 21.47 8.69
C ILE A 147 6.72 21.43 7.17
N TYR A 148 7.48 20.45 6.70
CA TYR A 148 7.83 20.25 5.29
C TYR A 148 7.01 19.13 4.64
N LEU A 149 6.22 18.42 5.43
CA LEU A 149 5.45 17.27 4.99
C LEU A 149 4.00 17.64 4.76
N ASP A 150 3.50 17.26 3.59
CA ASP A 150 2.06 17.19 3.41
C ASP A 150 1.45 16.16 4.37
N ARG A 151 0.34 16.53 5.02
CA ARG A 151 -0.32 15.71 6.05
C ARG A 151 -0.78 14.37 5.53
N HIS A 152 -1.14 14.25 4.24
CA HIS A 152 -1.54 12.97 3.65
C HIS A 152 -0.42 11.94 3.78
N ARG A 153 0.85 12.35 3.63
CA ARG A 153 2.00 11.44 3.74
C ARG A 153 2.15 10.89 5.16
N ILE A 154 1.90 11.72 6.17
CA ILE A 154 1.89 11.30 7.58
C ILE A 154 0.77 10.26 7.81
N LEU A 155 -0.42 10.52 7.29
CA LEU A 155 -1.58 9.63 7.44
C LEU A 155 -1.37 8.29 6.72
N VAL A 156 -0.67 8.27 5.58
CA VAL A 156 -0.27 7.03 4.89
C VAL A 156 0.69 6.22 5.77
N PHE A 157 1.64 6.85 6.46
CA PHE A 157 2.49 6.14 7.42
C PHE A 157 1.70 5.59 8.60
N TYR A 158 0.79 6.37 9.18
CA TYR A 158 -0.09 5.87 10.25
C TYR A 158 -0.91 4.66 9.80
N TYR A 159 -1.40 4.65 8.56
CA TYR A 159 -2.11 3.49 8.04
C TYR A 159 -1.19 2.27 7.93
N LYS A 160 0.05 2.45 7.45
CA LYS A 160 1.04 1.37 7.40
C LYS A 160 1.43 0.88 8.79
N PHE A 161 1.53 1.75 9.79
CA PHE A 161 1.75 1.35 11.17
C PHE A 161 0.59 0.53 11.70
N ALA A 162 -0.65 0.97 11.47
CA ALA A 162 -1.84 0.20 11.81
C ALA A 162 -1.81 -1.18 11.14
N SER A 163 -1.48 -1.26 9.85
CA SER A 163 -1.32 -2.55 9.15
C SER A 163 -0.20 -3.42 9.72
N LEU A 164 0.92 -2.83 10.19
CA LEU A 164 1.97 -3.57 10.90
C LEU A 164 1.46 -4.17 12.21
N TYR A 165 0.85 -3.35 13.06
CA TYR A 165 0.31 -3.80 14.35
C TYR A 165 -0.78 -4.86 14.15
N PHE A 166 -1.71 -4.63 13.21
CA PHE A 166 -2.73 -5.61 12.83
C PHE A 166 -2.12 -6.94 12.36
N GLY A 167 -1.17 -6.89 11.42
CA GLY A 167 -0.53 -8.11 10.90
C GLY A 167 0.27 -8.87 11.95
N SER A 168 0.79 -8.18 12.97
CA SER A 168 1.49 -8.78 14.11
C SER A 168 0.56 -9.32 15.22
N GLY A 169 -0.74 -9.03 15.16
CA GLY A 169 -1.74 -9.43 16.16
C GLY A 169 -2.01 -8.42 17.27
N ASP A 170 -1.31 -7.28 17.30
CA ASP A 170 -1.57 -6.18 18.24
C ASP A 170 -2.69 -5.28 17.70
N HIS A 171 -3.93 -5.73 17.90
CA HIS A 171 -5.12 -5.04 17.39
C HIS A 171 -5.42 -3.73 18.13
N GLU A 172 -5.04 -3.60 19.39
CA GLU A 172 -5.24 -2.38 20.19
C GLU A 172 -4.41 -1.23 19.62
N LYS A 173 -3.09 -1.42 19.44
CA LYS A 173 -2.26 -0.38 18.83
C LYS A 173 -2.63 -0.10 17.38
N SER A 174 -3.10 -1.11 16.65
CA SER A 174 -3.66 -0.90 15.32
C SER A 174 -4.80 0.13 15.36
N ILE A 175 -5.75 -0.04 16.28
CA ILE A 175 -6.86 0.89 16.50
C ILE A 175 -6.36 2.30 16.86
N ASP A 176 -5.34 2.43 17.70
CA ASP A 176 -4.76 3.75 18.04
C ASP A 176 -4.29 4.52 16.82
N TYR A 177 -3.53 3.87 15.92
CA TYR A 177 -3.08 4.50 14.68
C TYR A 177 -4.22 4.76 13.69
N LEU A 178 -5.22 3.88 13.62
CA LEU A 178 -6.40 4.10 12.79
C LEU A 178 -7.21 5.30 13.28
N ASN A 179 -7.32 5.49 14.59
CA ASN A 179 -7.98 6.64 15.19
C ASN A 179 -7.27 7.97 14.85
N LYS A 180 -5.93 7.98 14.74
CA LYS A 180 -5.18 9.15 14.23
C LYS A 180 -5.61 9.57 12.82
N ILE A 181 -6.09 8.62 12.01
CA ILE A 181 -6.62 8.88 10.65
C ILE A 181 -8.10 9.25 10.71
N ILE A 182 -8.90 8.42 11.40
CA ILE A 182 -10.37 8.50 11.44
C ILE A 182 -10.86 9.81 12.07
N ASN A 183 -10.17 10.29 13.10
CA ASN A 183 -10.55 11.50 13.84
C ASN A 183 -10.05 12.79 13.18
N TRP A 184 -9.33 12.66 12.07
CA TRP A 184 -8.85 13.81 11.32
C TRP A 184 -9.99 14.52 10.55
N LYS A 185 -10.09 15.85 10.67
CA LYS A 185 -11.13 16.67 10.04
C LYS A 185 -10.71 17.18 8.64
N VAL A 186 -11.47 16.76 7.61
CA VAL A 186 -11.66 17.34 6.26
C VAL A 186 -10.51 17.24 5.22
N ASP A 187 -10.92 17.08 3.95
CA ASP A 187 -10.25 17.16 2.63
C ASP A 187 -9.15 16.18 2.23
N LEU A 188 -9.03 15.06 2.94
CA LEU A 188 -8.13 13.99 2.53
C LEU A 188 -8.74 13.05 1.48
N ARG A 189 -7.85 12.35 0.75
CA ARG A 189 -8.20 11.24 -0.14
C ARG A 189 -9.21 10.29 0.53
N THR A 190 -10.40 10.20 -0.05
CA THR A 190 -11.56 9.50 0.52
C THR A 190 -11.32 8.00 0.70
N ASP A 191 -10.45 7.41 -0.13
CA ASP A 191 -10.04 6.01 -0.08
C ASP A 191 -9.34 5.64 1.23
N LEU A 192 -8.33 6.41 1.65
CA LEU A 192 -7.56 6.15 2.87
C LEU A 192 -8.47 6.14 4.11
N GLN A 193 -9.41 7.09 4.17
CA GLN A 193 -10.41 7.14 5.24
C GLN A 193 -11.32 5.91 5.24
N CYS A 194 -11.76 5.47 4.07
CA CYS A 194 -12.61 4.28 3.94
C CYS A 194 -11.86 3.02 4.40
N TYR A 195 -10.64 2.79 3.92
CA TYR A 195 -9.87 1.61 4.28
C TYR A 195 -9.34 1.65 5.72
N ALA A 196 -9.07 2.82 6.29
CA ALA A 196 -8.78 2.96 7.72
C ALA A 196 -10.00 2.56 8.56
N ARG A 197 -11.20 3.01 8.20
CA ARG A 197 -12.44 2.64 8.90
C ARG A 197 -12.78 1.16 8.74
N LEU A 198 -12.53 0.58 7.57
CA LEU A 198 -12.72 -0.86 7.34
C LEU A 198 -11.75 -1.70 8.17
N LEU A 199 -10.46 -1.36 8.18
CA LEU A 199 -9.48 -2.04 9.01
C LEU A 199 -9.79 -1.86 10.50
N HIS A 200 -10.32 -0.70 10.89
CA HIS A 200 -10.75 -0.42 12.27
C HIS A 200 -11.91 -1.32 12.71
N LEU A 201 -12.90 -1.54 11.83
CA LEU A 201 -13.97 -2.52 12.07
C LEU A 201 -13.39 -3.92 12.28
N ILE A 202 -12.47 -4.34 11.42
CA ILE A 202 -11.88 -5.67 11.50
C ILE A 202 -11.04 -5.79 12.78
N ALA A 203 -10.26 -4.78 13.15
CA ALA A 203 -9.49 -4.79 14.41
C ALA A 203 -10.39 -4.88 15.66
N HIS A 204 -11.53 -4.18 15.69
CA HIS A 204 -12.50 -4.35 16.78
C HIS A 204 -13.15 -5.74 16.78
N TYR A 205 -13.41 -6.31 15.60
CA TYR A 205 -13.88 -7.70 15.47
C TYR A 205 -12.86 -8.68 16.07
N GLU A 206 -11.57 -8.49 15.79
CA GLU A 206 -10.48 -9.31 16.34
C GLU A 206 -10.39 -9.25 17.87
N LEU A 207 -10.67 -8.09 18.46
CA LEU A 207 -10.72 -7.91 19.91
C LEU A 207 -12.01 -8.42 20.57
N GLY A 208 -13.00 -8.87 19.79
CA GLY A 208 -14.30 -9.30 20.33
C GLY A 208 -15.17 -8.15 20.84
N ASN A 209 -14.92 -6.91 20.39
CA ASN A 209 -15.68 -5.72 20.79
C ASN A 209 -17.05 -5.64 20.08
N PHE A 210 -17.88 -6.69 20.20
CA PHE A 210 -19.08 -6.88 19.39
C PHE A 210 -20.16 -5.82 19.66
N ASP A 211 -20.34 -5.38 20.91
CA ASP A 211 -21.31 -4.34 21.27
C ASP A 211 -21.01 -3.02 20.54
N LEU A 212 -19.73 -2.64 20.49
CA LEU A 212 -19.28 -1.45 19.75
C LEU A 212 -19.37 -1.67 18.23
N LEU A 213 -19.06 -2.89 17.77
CA LEU A 213 -19.02 -3.19 16.34
C LEU A 213 -20.40 -3.03 15.67
N GLU A 214 -21.50 -3.32 16.36
CA GLU A 214 -22.85 -3.12 15.81
C GLU A 214 -23.10 -1.64 15.45
N TYR A 215 -22.68 -0.72 16.33
CA TYR A 215 -22.76 0.72 16.06
C TYR A 215 -21.79 1.14 14.95
N LEU A 216 -20.53 0.70 15.04
CA LEU A 216 -19.49 1.07 14.07
C LEU A 216 -19.86 0.64 12.65
N LEU A 217 -20.41 -0.56 12.46
CA LEU A 217 -20.82 -1.04 11.13
C LEU A 217 -21.80 -0.08 10.45
N LYS A 218 -22.83 0.38 11.18
CA LYS A 218 -23.82 1.35 10.67
C LYS A 218 -23.16 2.68 10.32
N SER A 219 -22.24 3.16 11.15
CA SER A 219 -21.53 4.43 10.90
C SER A 219 -20.58 4.35 9.70
N VAL A 220 -19.78 3.29 9.63
CA VAL A 220 -18.76 3.10 8.59
C VAL A 220 -19.40 2.82 7.24
N TYR A 221 -20.48 2.03 7.19
CA TYR A 221 -21.26 1.83 5.97
C TYR A 221 -21.81 3.16 5.41
N ARG A 222 -22.46 3.97 6.25
CA ARG A 222 -22.98 5.29 5.83
C ARG A 222 -21.88 6.21 5.31
N PHE A 223 -20.72 6.21 5.96
CA PHE A 223 -19.56 6.99 5.52
C PHE A 223 -19.07 6.54 4.13
N MET A 224 -18.82 5.24 3.94
CA MET A 224 -18.31 4.70 2.68
C MET A 224 -19.32 4.85 1.54
N SER A 225 -20.61 4.71 1.83
CA SER A 225 -21.69 4.98 0.87
C SER A 225 -21.69 6.43 0.41
N LYS A 226 -21.55 7.39 1.34
CA LYS A 226 -21.47 8.82 1.00
C LYS A 226 -20.25 9.15 0.12
N MET A 227 -19.16 8.40 0.27
CA MET A 227 -17.92 8.59 -0.50
C MET A 227 -17.89 7.81 -1.82
N ASN A 228 -18.98 7.13 -2.20
CA ASN A 228 -19.04 6.25 -3.38
C ASN A 228 -17.91 5.21 -3.43
N ASN A 229 -17.54 4.65 -2.27
CA ASN A 229 -16.42 3.71 -2.13
C ASN A 229 -16.88 2.36 -1.55
N LEU A 230 -18.06 1.90 -1.98
CA LEU A 230 -18.60 0.57 -1.67
C LEU A 230 -18.59 -0.26 -2.96
N SER A 231 -17.54 -1.04 -3.18
CA SER A 231 -17.52 -2.07 -4.21
C SER A 231 -18.23 -3.34 -3.71
N ILE A 232 -18.32 -4.37 -4.56
CA ILE A 232 -18.91 -5.65 -4.17
C ILE A 232 -18.09 -6.24 -3.02
N VAL A 233 -16.76 -6.08 -3.03
CA VAL A 233 -15.89 -6.61 -1.98
C VAL A 233 -16.24 -6.04 -0.61
N GLU A 234 -16.36 -4.71 -0.46
CA GLU A 234 -16.69 -4.13 0.84
C GLU A 234 -18.09 -4.51 1.29
N LEU A 235 -19.08 -4.57 0.38
CA LEU A 235 -20.44 -5.01 0.71
C LEU A 235 -20.48 -6.44 1.27
N GLU A 236 -19.68 -7.36 0.71
CA GLU A 236 -19.57 -8.73 1.23
C GLU A 236 -18.92 -8.77 2.62
N ILE A 237 -17.92 -7.94 2.88
CA ILE A 237 -17.30 -7.82 4.20
C ILE A 237 -18.31 -7.30 5.22
N PHE A 238 -19.07 -6.25 4.89
CA PHE A 238 -20.12 -5.74 5.78
C PHE A 238 -21.21 -6.77 6.05
N ALA A 239 -21.67 -7.49 5.02
CA ALA A 239 -22.68 -8.52 5.15
C ALA A 239 -22.20 -9.64 6.08
N PHE A 240 -20.94 -10.08 5.91
CA PHE A 240 -20.33 -11.07 6.78
C PHE A 240 -20.22 -10.58 8.23
N LEU A 241 -19.65 -9.39 8.46
CA LEU A 241 -19.48 -8.85 9.81
C LEU A 241 -20.83 -8.72 10.53
N LYS A 242 -21.88 -8.27 9.83
CA LYS A 242 -23.23 -8.19 10.37
C LYS A 242 -23.80 -9.57 10.75
N GLN A 243 -23.59 -10.59 9.92
CA GLN A 243 -24.05 -11.96 10.21
C GLN A 243 -23.25 -12.59 11.35
N SER A 244 -21.96 -12.28 11.45
CA SER A 244 -21.04 -12.92 12.39
C SER A 244 -21.44 -12.77 13.86
N PHE A 245 -22.17 -11.72 14.23
CA PHE A 245 -22.66 -11.50 15.59
C PHE A 245 -23.64 -12.56 16.09
N GLN A 246 -24.32 -13.25 15.18
CA GLN A 246 -25.34 -14.25 15.52
C GLN A 246 -24.80 -15.68 15.44
N LEU A 247 -23.52 -15.84 15.06
CA LEU A 247 -22.93 -17.15 14.80
C LEU A 247 -22.13 -17.66 16.00
N THR A 248 -22.28 -18.95 16.29
CA THR A 248 -21.40 -19.63 17.24
C THR A 248 -20.00 -19.86 16.65
N PRO A 249 -18.96 -20.08 17.46
CA PRO A 249 -17.61 -20.40 16.99
C PRO A 249 -17.54 -21.56 15.97
N ARG A 250 -18.38 -22.59 16.16
CA ARG A 250 -18.47 -23.72 15.22
C ARG A 250 -19.08 -23.33 13.87
N GLN A 251 -20.01 -22.38 13.85
CA GLN A 251 -20.66 -21.89 12.64
C GLN A 251 -19.83 -20.82 11.91
N LEU A 252 -18.92 -20.13 12.61
CA LEU A 252 -18.10 -19.06 12.04
C LEU A 252 -17.15 -19.55 10.94
N LYS A 253 -16.44 -20.67 11.17
CA LYS A 253 -15.45 -21.17 10.20
C LYS A 253 -16.03 -21.41 8.79
N PRO A 254 -17.17 -22.11 8.62
CA PRO A 254 -17.82 -22.23 7.31
C PRO A 254 -18.17 -20.89 6.64
N HIS A 255 -18.51 -19.86 7.42
CA HIS A 255 -18.82 -18.53 6.88
C HIS A 255 -17.55 -17.80 6.43
N PHE A 256 -16.44 -17.94 7.15
CA PHE A 256 -15.14 -17.45 6.70
C PHE A 256 -14.70 -18.13 5.39
N GLU A 257 -14.84 -19.45 5.28
CA GLU A 257 -14.52 -20.19 4.05
C GLU A 257 -15.36 -19.71 2.86
N LYS A 258 -16.68 -19.53 3.07
CA LYS A 258 -17.60 -19.00 2.06
C LYS A 258 -17.21 -17.60 1.61
N LEU A 259 -16.91 -16.68 2.55
CA LEU A 259 -16.48 -15.33 2.22
C LEU A 259 -15.13 -15.34 1.48
N LEU A 260 -14.17 -16.13 1.95
CA LEU A 260 -12.86 -16.27 1.31
C LEU A 260 -12.97 -16.72 -0.14
N LEU A 261 -13.78 -17.75 -0.41
CA LEU A 261 -14.02 -18.23 -1.78
C LEU A 261 -14.64 -17.15 -2.68
N LYS A 262 -15.57 -16.36 -2.13
CA LYS A 262 -16.22 -15.26 -2.87
C LYS A 262 -15.23 -14.14 -3.17
N LEU A 263 -14.48 -13.67 -2.17
CA LEU A 263 -13.48 -12.61 -2.35
C LEU A 263 -12.33 -13.04 -3.25
N ARG A 264 -11.89 -14.31 -3.19
CA ARG A 264 -10.89 -14.84 -4.14
C ARG A 264 -11.35 -14.75 -5.60
N LYS A 265 -12.64 -15.00 -5.88
CA LYS A 265 -13.19 -14.82 -7.24
C LYS A 265 -13.20 -13.34 -7.64
N LEU A 266 -13.62 -12.45 -6.74
CA LEU A 266 -13.65 -11.00 -6.98
C LEU A 266 -12.25 -10.42 -7.18
N SER A 267 -11.22 -10.95 -6.51
CA SER A 267 -9.83 -10.50 -6.67
C SER A 267 -9.29 -10.66 -8.11
N LYS A 268 -9.89 -11.55 -8.91
CA LYS A 268 -9.55 -11.76 -10.32
C LYS A 268 -10.34 -10.86 -11.27
N ASN A 269 -11.34 -10.15 -10.78
CA ASN A 269 -12.11 -9.18 -11.57
C ASN A 269 -11.33 -7.86 -11.62
N LYS A 270 -11.11 -7.34 -12.83
CA LYS A 270 -10.32 -6.11 -13.05
C LYS A 270 -10.86 -4.91 -12.27
N ILE A 271 -12.17 -4.78 -12.11
CA ILE A 271 -12.81 -3.65 -11.41
C ILE A 271 -12.69 -3.81 -9.90
N GLU A 272 -12.99 -5.00 -9.39
CA GLU A 272 -13.05 -5.29 -7.94
C GLU A 272 -11.66 -5.48 -7.31
N SER A 273 -10.63 -5.79 -8.12
CA SER A 273 -9.26 -6.00 -7.65
C SER A 273 -8.68 -4.80 -6.88
N ARG A 274 -9.20 -3.59 -7.14
CA ARG A 274 -8.84 -2.36 -6.42
C ARG A 274 -9.05 -2.46 -4.91
N ALA A 275 -10.08 -3.17 -4.46
CA ALA A 275 -10.40 -3.30 -3.03
C ALA A 275 -9.29 -4.01 -2.24
N PHE A 276 -8.50 -4.83 -2.91
CA PHE A 276 -7.42 -5.62 -2.29
C PHE A 276 -6.09 -4.87 -2.21
N MET A 277 -5.99 -3.66 -2.80
CA MET A 277 -4.74 -2.89 -2.80
C MET A 277 -4.37 -2.31 -1.43
N TYR A 278 -5.37 -1.98 -0.61
CA TYR A 278 -5.16 -1.27 0.65
C TYR A 278 -5.11 -2.22 1.84
N LEU A 279 -5.82 -3.35 1.78
CA LEU A 279 -5.91 -4.34 2.84
C LEU A 279 -5.84 -5.75 2.26
N ASP A 280 -4.89 -6.56 2.73
CA ASP A 280 -4.82 -7.99 2.39
C ASP A 280 -5.86 -8.80 3.19
N VAL A 281 -7.14 -8.52 2.89
CA VAL A 281 -8.29 -9.16 3.53
C VAL A 281 -8.31 -10.67 3.26
N LEU A 282 -7.72 -11.12 2.13
CA LEU A 282 -7.63 -12.54 1.81
C LEU A 282 -6.72 -13.28 2.78
N SER A 283 -5.53 -12.74 3.07
CA SER A 283 -4.63 -13.32 4.07
C SER A 283 -5.23 -13.29 5.48
N TRP A 284 -6.00 -12.25 5.82
CA TRP A 284 -6.76 -12.23 7.08
C TRP A 284 -7.82 -13.35 7.13
N LEU A 285 -8.63 -13.52 6.09
CA LEU A 285 -9.65 -14.59 6.05
C LEU A 285 -9.02 -15.99 6.10
N GLU A 286 -7.91 -16.20 5.39
CA GLU A 286 -7.15 -17.46 5.45
C GLU A 286 -6.64 -17.74 6.86
N SER A 287 -6.15 -16.71 7.56
CA SER A 287 -5.73 -16.82 8.96
C SER A 287 -6.84 -17.37 9.85
N LYS A 288 -8.10 -16.95 9.59
CA LYS A 288 -9.29 -17.42 10.32
C LYS A 288 -9.72 -18.83 9.97
N VAL A 289 -9.58 -19.21 8.70
CA VAL A 289 -9.90 -20.58 8.26
C VAL A 289 -8.87 -21.59 8.79
N GLU A 290 -7.59 -21.21 8.78
CA GLU A 290 -6.47 -22.08 9.17
C GLU A 290 -6.14 -22.04 10.67
N GLY A 291 -6.63 -21.05 11.42
CA GLY A 291 -6.29 -20.87 12.83
C GLY A 291 -4.82 -20.50 13.04
N LYS A 292 -4.28 -19.64 12.16
CA LYS A 292 -2.90 -19.14 12.19
C LYS A 292 -2.91 -17.62 12.24
N ASP A 293 -1.81 -17.01 12.67
CA ASP A 293 -1.66 -15.56 12.60
C ASP A 293 -1.54 -15.07 11.15
N VAL A 294 -2.02 -13.86 10.88
CA VAL A 294 -1.94 -13.21 9.55
C VAL A 294 -0.49 -13.15 9.06
N GLN A 295 0.44 -12.77 9.94
CA GLN A 295 1.87 -12.77 9.65
C GLN A 295 2.37 -14.13 9.15
N LYS A 296 1.92 -15.23 9.78
CA LYS A 296 2.34 -16.59 9.43
C LYS A 296 1.83 -16.99 8.06
N ILE A 297 0.56 -16.70 7.74
CA ILE A 297 -0.03 -16.94 6.42
C ILE A 297 0.79 -16.26 5.31
N ILE A 298 1.08 -14.97 5.49
CA ILE A 298 1.82 -14.19 4.49
C ILE A 298 3.27 -14.69 4.39
N ARG A 299 3.89 -15.07 5.52
CA ARG A 299 5.24 -15.64 5.51
C ARG A 299 5.31 -16.96 4.75
N GLU A 300 4.33 -17.85 4.95
CA GLU A 300 4.23 -19.13 4.24
C GLU A 300 4.07 -18.90 2.73
N LYS A 301 3.20 -17.96 2.32
CA LYS A 301 3.06 -17.55 0.91
C LYS A 301 4.37 -17.02 0.33
N TYR A 302 5.09 -16.17 1.07
CA TYR A 302 6.38 -15.66 0.62
C TYR A 302 7.40 -16.78 0.41
N LEU A 303 7.52 -17.70 1.37
CA LEU A 303 8.46 -18.83 1.29
C LEU A 303 8.13 -19.81 0.16
N HIS A 304 6.85 -19.95 -0.21
CA HIS A 304 6.43 -20.80 -1.32
C HIS A 304 6.70 -20.19 -2.70
N ASN A 305 6.69 -18.86 -2.81
CA ASN A 305 6.85 -18.13 -4.08
C ASN A 305 8.28 -17.60 -4.31
N ARG A 306 9.22 -17.90 -3.41
CA ARG A 306 10.62 -17.47 -3.47
C ARG A 306 11.49 -18.51 -4.16
#